data_AF-A0A963V688-F1
#
_entry.id   AF-A0A963V688-F1
#
_cell.length_a   1.000
_cell.length_b   1.000
_cell.length_c   1.000
_cell.angle_alpha   90.00
_cell.angle_beta   90.00
_cell.angle_gamma   90.00
#
_symmetry.space_group_name_H-M   'P 1'
#
loop_
_entity.id
_entity.type
_entity.pdbx_description
1 polymer ?
#
loop_
_entity_poly.entity_id
_entity_poly.type
_entity_poly.pdbx_seq_one_letter_code
_entity_poly.pdbx_strand_id
1 'polypeptide(L)'
;MKPLAALLALIVLLAGCAAPPEPASREQVADLAAGLMALGPGVDAEEAARAAALAYSWSAHLAREYEIVDPPLIHNTKVNLGLKPRGLCWHWAEDMETRLRAEGFRTLEVQRAIATPGLIGIDHSTALLTLPGGTIYQGIVLDPWRLGGRLFWSPTVADTRYHWRPQAEVHAEKRREAVARGEIADGG
;
A
#
# COMPACT_ATOMS: atom_id res chain seq x y z
N MET A 1 10.05 -10.77 57.13
CA MET A 1 9.95 -9.34 56.76
C MET A 1 10.70 -9.15 55.44
N LYS A 2 10.05 -8.50 54.48
CA LYS A 2 10.36 -8.27 53.04
C LYS A 2 11.79 -7.73 52.76
N PRO A 3 12.36 -7.78 51.52
CA PRO A 3 11.62 -7.72 50.23
C PRO A 3 12.12 -8.64 49.09
N LEU A 4 11.17 -9.21 48.32
CA LEU A 4 10.98 -8.95 46.88
C LEU A 4 12.08 -8.06 46.25
N ALA A 5 13.05 -8.68 45.59
CA ALA A 5 14.02 -8.00 44.74
C ALA A 5 13.87 -8.52 43.30
N ALA A 6 13.32 -7.64 42.46
CA ALA A 6 13.59 -7.48 41.04
C ALA A 6 13.61 -8.75 40.18
N LEU A 7 12.44 -9.21 39.74
CA LEU A 7 12.34 -9.93 38.47
C LEU A 7 12.61 -8.91 37.35
N LEU A 8 13.87 -8.83 36.92
CA LEU A 8 14.31 -7.99 35.82
C LEU A 8 13.55 -8.44 34.55
N ALA A 9 12.64 -7.59 34.08
CA ALA A 9 12.01 -7.73 32.78
C ALA A 9 13.10 -7.59 31.72
N LEU A 10 13.59 -8.72 31.21
CA LEU A 10 14.45 -8.77 30.04
C LEU A 10 13.59 -8.47 28.80
N ILE A 11 13.28 -7.19 28.58
CA ILE A 11 12.74 -6.71 27.32
C ILE A 11 13.88 -6.84 26.31
N VAL A 12 13.89 -7.96 25.58
CA VAL A 12 14.74 -8.12 24.41
C VAL A 12 14.22 -7.14 23.35
N LEU A 13 14.85 -5.96 23.29
CA LEU A 13 14.73 -5.05 22.15
C LEU A 13 15.38 -5.76 20.96
N LEU A 14 14.60 -6.55 20.23
CA LEU A 14 14.94 -6.97 18.87
C LEU A 14 14.98 -5.69 18.03
N ALA A 15 16.15 -5.07 17.94
CA ALA A 15 16.47 -4.11 16.91
C ALA A 15 16.48 -4.89 15.59
N GLY A 16 15.31 -5.05 14.97
CA GLY A 16 15.21 -5.48 13.59
C GLY A 16 15.90 -4.42 12.75
N CYS A 17 17.13 -4.68 12.33
CA CYS A 17 17.79 -3.82 11.36
C CYS A 17 17.17 -4.11 9.99
N ALA A 18 15.98 -3.59 9.70
CA ALA A 18 15.59 -3.47 8.30
C ALA A 18 16.43 -2.33 7.72
N ALA A 19 17.39 -2.68 6.86
CA ALA A 19 18.11 -1.69 6.08
C ALA A 19 17.10 -0.88 5.25
N PRO A 20 17.31 0.45 5.09
CA PRO A 20 16.45 1.25 4.24
C PRO A 20 16.40 0.64 2.83
N PRO A 21 15.25 0.72 2.13
CA PRO A 21 15.12 0.13 0.80
C PRO A 21 16.15 0.73 -0.14
N GLU A 22 16.89 -0.13 -0.85
CA GLU A 22 17.83 0.30 -1.87
C GLU A 22 17.11 1.09 -2.97
N PRO A 23 17.77 2.07 -3.60
CA PRO A 23 17.23 2.74 -4.78
C PRO A 23 16.88 1.72 -5.86
N ALA A 24 15.73 1.91 -6.52
CA ALA A 24 15.33 1.04 -7.61
C ALA A 24 16.36 1.05 -8.75
N SER A 25 16.65 -0.12 -9.30
CA SER A 25 17.52 -0.23 -10.47
C SER A 25 16.84 0.34 -11.72
N ARG A 26 17.64 0.73 -12.71
CA ARG A 26 17.10 1.16 -14.02
C ARG A 26 16.26 0.07 -14.69
N GLU A 27 16.63 -1.19 -14.49
CA GLU A 27 15.91 -2.36 -14.99
C GLU A 27 14.53 -2.48 -14.33
N GLN A 28 14.44 -2.38 -13.01
CA GLN A 28 13.16 -2.43 -12.29
C GLN A 28 12.18 -1.34 -12.76
N VAL A 29 12.69 -0.12 -12.96
CA VAL A 29 11.88 0.99 -13.50
C VAL A 29 11.44 0.70 -14.92
N ALA A 30 12.33 0.18 -15.77
CA ALA A 30 12.01 -0.18 -17.15
C ALA A 30 10.97 -1.32 -17.23
N ASP A 31 11.05 -2.32 -16.36
CA ASP A 31 10.11 -3.44 -16.32
C ASP A 31 8.70 -2.98 -15.93
N LEU A 32 8.58 -2.12 -14.92
CA LEU A 32 7.29 -1.54 -14.56
C LEU A 32 6.76 -0.65 -15.69
N ALA A 33 7.61 0.17 -16.33
CA ALA A 33 7.19 0.97 -17.47
C ALA A 33 6.67 0.09 -18.62
N ALA A 34 7.35 -1.01 -18.93
CA ALA A 34 6.91 -1.99 -19.92
C ALA A 34 5.58 -2.65 -19.53
N GLY A 35 5.40 -3.00 -18.25
CA GLY A 35 4.13 -3.48 -17.72
C GLY A 35 3.00 -2.48 -17.92
N LEU A 36 3.24 -1.20 -17.62
CA LEU A 36 2.26 -0.13 -17.81
C LEU A 36 1.92 0.09 -19.29
N MET A 37 2.91 0.04 -20.19
CA MET A 37 2.64 0.08 -21.64
C MET A 37 1.81 -1.12 -22.10
N ALA A 38 1.98 -2.29 -21.47
CA ALA A 38 1.22 -3.49 -21.79
C ALA A 38 -0.26 -3.43 -21.36
N LEU A 39 -0.69 -2.39 -20.64
CA LEU A 39 -2.10 -2.15 -20.34
C LEU A 39 -2.94 -1.92 -21.62
N GLY A 40 -2.33 -1.36 -22.67
CA GLY A 40 -2.98 -1.24 -23.98
C GLY A 40 -2.27 -0.31 -24.96
N PRO A 41 -2.67 -0.33 -26.25
CA PRO A 41 -1.98 0.39 -27.34
C PRO A 41 -2.07 1.94 -27.25
N GLY A 42 -2.87 2.48 -26.34
CA GLY A 42 -3.05 3.93 -26.15
C GLY A 42 -2.21 4.54 -25.03
N VAL A 43 -1.37 3.75 -24.35
CA VAL A 43 -0.52 4.25 -23.27
C VAL A 43 0.65 5.04 -23.85
N ASP A 44 0.82 6.27 -23.38
CA ASP A 44 1.98 7.09 -23.72
C ASP A 44 3.23 6.55 -23.03
N ALA A 45 4.29 6.30 -23.80
CA ALA A 45 5.52 5.69 -23.28
C ALA A 45 6.23 6.60 -22.25
N GLU A 46 6.15 7.92 -22.39
CA GLU A 46 6.72 8.84 -21.43
C GLU A 46 5.90 8.87 -20.13
N GLU A 47 4.56 8.81 -20.21
CA GLU A 47 3.69 8.66 -19.04
C GLU A 47 3.99 7.37 -18.27
N ALA A 48 4.13 6.24 -18.98
CA ALA A 48 4.48 4.96 -18.36
C ALA A 48 5.85 5.01 -17.67
N ALA A 49 6.86 5.59 -18.32
CA ALA A 49 8.19 5.74 -17.74
C ALA A 49 8.19 6.67 -16.51
N ARG A 50 7.48 7.81 -16.57
CA ARG A 50 7.34 8.73 -15.43
C ARG A 50 6.60 8.09 -14.27
N ALA A 51 5.48 7.40 -14.53
CA ALA A 51 4.72 6.69 -13.52
C ALA A 51 5.55 5.61 -12.81
N ALA A 52 6.32 4.84 -13.57
CA ALA A 52 7.19 3.80 -13.01
C ALA A 52 8.30 4.38 -12.12
N ALA A 53 9.04 5.38 -12.63
CA ALA A 53 10.09 6.05 -11.86
C ALA A 53 9.52 6.72 -10.61
N LEU A 54 8.34 7.32 -10.72
CA LEU A 54 7.65 7.95 -9.60
C LEU A 54 7.22 6.94 -8.55
N ALA A 55 6.61 5.81 -8.93
CA ALA A 55 6.17 4.80 -7.98
C ALA A 55 7.33 4.27 -7.14
N TYR A 56 8.49 3.99 -7.76
CA TYR A 56 9.67 3.55 -7.03
C TYR A 56 10.27 4.64 -6.14
N SER A 57 10.50 5.84 -6.68
CA SER A 57 11.11 6.94 -5.93
C SER A 57 10.23 7.40 -4.77
N TRP A 58 8.91 7.43 -4.97
CA TRP A 58 7.94 7.79 -3.94
C TRP A 58 7.79 6.69 -2.88
N SER A 59 7.81 5.41 -3.26
CA SER A 59 7.87 4.29 -2.31
C SER A 59 9.06 4.45 -1.35
N ALA A 60 10.25 4.73 -1.90
CA ALA A 60 11.44 4.93 -1.10
C ALA A 60 11.36 6.20 -0.23
N HIS A 61 10.73 7.27 -0.74
CA HIS A 61 10.47 8.49 0.05
C HIS A 61 9.56 8.21 1.23
N LEU A 62 8.39 7.60 1.02
CA LEU A 62 7.43 7.25 2.08
C LEU A 62 8.06 6.32 3.12
N ALA A 63 8.92 5.39 2.72
CA ALA A 63 9.64 4.53 3.66
C ALA A 63 10.53 5.31 4.65
N ARG A 64 11.13 6.42 4.20
CA ARG A 64 11.91 7.32 5.05
C ARG A 64 10.99 8.18 5.92
N GLU A 65 9.95 8.79 5.34
CA GLU A 65 8.99 9.63 6.07
C GLU A 65 8.26 8.87 7.18
N TYR A 66 7.95 7.60 6.94
CA TYR A 66 7.28 6.75 7.92
C TYR A 66 8.27 6.06 8.87
N GLU A 67 9.57 6.29 8.71
CA GLU A 67 10.65 5.72 9.50
C GLU A 67 10.59 4.18 9.58
N ILE A 68 10.41 3.54 8.42
CA ILE A 68 10.28 2.09 8.31
C ILE A 68 11.60 1.41 8.65
N VAL A 69 11.59 0.65 9.74
CA VAL A 69 12.71 -0.20 10.18
C VAL A 69 12.26 -1.61 10.56
N ASP A 70 10.96 -1.89 10.46
CA ASP A 70 10.37 -3.15 10.90
C ASP A 70 9.57 -3.82 9.77
N PRO A 71 9.32 -5.14 9.87
CA PRO A 71 8.30 -5.80 9.07
C PRO A 71 6.94 -5.09 9.16
N PRO A 72 6.13 -5.08 8.08
CA PRO A 72 4.93 -4.23 7.99
C PRO A 72 3.93 -4.38 9.14
N LEU A 73 3.71 -5.61 9.64
CA LEU A 73 2.80 -5.83 10.77
C LEU A 73 3.33 -5.29 12.11
N ILE A 74 4.64 -5.39 12.34
CA ILE A 74 5.28 -4.82 13.53
C ILE A 74 5.21 -3.29 13.45
N HIS A 75 5.47 -2.72 12.28
CA HIS A 75 5.34 -1.28 12.05
C HIS A 75 3.90 -0.81 12.27
N ASN A 76 2.90 -1.53 11.75
CA ASN A 76 1.50 -1.20 11.96
C ASN A 76 1.14 -1.14 13.46
N THR A 77 1.62 -2.08 14.26
CA THR A 77 1.43 -2.06 15.72
C THR A 77 2.02 -0.80 16.34
N LYS A 78 3.23 -0.39 15.93
CA LYS A 78 3.87 0.83 16.43
C LYS A 78 3.07 2.09 16.05
N VAL A 79 2.50 2.15 14.84
CA VAL A 79 1.62 3.25 14.43
C VAL A 79 0.35 3.29 15.28
N ASN A 80 -0.30 2.14 15.49
CA ASN A 80 -1.52 2.07 16.31
C ASN A 80 -1.27 2.42 17.79
N LEU A 81 -0.04 2.23 18.28
CA LEU A 81 0.39 2.64 19.62
C LEU A 81 0.87 4.11 19.68
N GLY A 82 0.86 4.84 18.56
CA GLY A 82 1.34 6.23 18.49
C GLY A 82 2.88 6.37 18.56
N LEU A 83 3.62 5.28 18.39
CA LEU A 83 5.10 5.27 18.43
C LEU A 83 5.74 5.61 17.07
N LYS A 84 4.95 5.55 15.99
CA LYS A 84 5.35 5.90 14.63
C LYS A 84 4.28 6.79 14.01
N PRO A 85 4.66 7.77 13.16
CA PRO A 85 3.74 8.79 12.69
C PRO A 85 2.71 8.24 11.69
N ARG A 86 3.13 7.37 10.76
CA ARG A 86 2.33 6.79 9.68
C ARG A 86 2.91 5.42 9.27
N GLY A 87 2.24 4.72 8.35
CA GLY A 87 2.74 3.47 7.78
C GLY A 87 1.77 2.28 7.77
N LEU A 88 0.53 2.44 8.24
CA LEU A 88 -0.57 1.52 7.94
C LEU A 88 -0.77 1.38 6.42
N CYS A 89 -1.19 0.20 5.95
CA CYS A 89 -1.39 -0.08 4.52
C CYS A 89 -2.19 1.00 3.78
N TRP A 90 -3.26 1.51 4.38
CA TRP A 90 -4.08 2.55 3.79
C TRP A 90 -3.37 3.91 3.67
N HIS A 91 -2.43 4.24 4.57
CA HIS A 91 -1.61 5.46 4.47
C HIS A 91 -0.72 5.43 3.24
N TRP A 92 0.01 4.32 3.04
CA TRP A 92 0.86 4.12 1.87
C TRP A 92 0.08 4.25 0.58
N ALA A 93 -1.08 3.62 0.59
CA ALA A 93 -1.95 3.56 -0.54
C ALA A 93 -2.49 4.97 -0.83
N GLU A 94 -2.98 5.71 0.16
CA GLU A 94 -3.44 7.11 0.02
C GLU A 94 -2.33 8.02 -0.51
N ASP A 95 -1.15 7.99 0.11
CA ASP A 95 -0.06 8.91 -0.23
C ASP A 95 0.55 8.60 -1.61
N MET A 96 0.53 7.33 -2.04
CA MET A 96 0.89 6.94 -3.42
C MET A 96 -0.15 7.41 -4.43
N GLU A 97 -1.45 7.25 -4.13
CA GLU A 97 -2.54 7.75 -4.98
C GLU A 97 -2.43 9.28 -5.17
N THR A 98 -2.31 10.04 -4.07
CA THR A 98 -2.20 11.49 -4.11
C THR A 98 -1.04 11.93 -4.98
N ARG A 99 0.13 11.29 -4.83
CA ARG A 99 1.31 11.64 -5.62
C ARG A 99 1.13 11.30 -7.10
N LEU A 100 0.58 10.14 -7.44
CA LEU A 100 0.33 9.75 -8.83
C LEU A 100 -0.71 10.67 -9.50
N ARG A 101 -1.78 11.04 -8.78
CA ARG A 101 -2.80 11.96 -9.31
C ARG A 101 -2.23 13.35 -9.62
N ALA A 102 -1.24 13.81 -8.85
CA ALA A 102 -0.58 15.08 -9.09
C ALA A 102 0.19 15.15 -10.43
N GLU A 103 0.50 14.00 -11.06
CA GLU A 103 1.15 13.99 -12.38
C GLU A 103 0.20 14.34 -13.53
N GLY A 104 -1.13 14.25 -13.32
CA GLY A 104 -2.10 14.62 -14.36
C GLY A 104 -1.99 13.77 -15.64
N PHE A 105 -1.78 12.46 -15.49
CA PHE A 105 -1.72 11.52 -16.62
C PHE A 105 -2.98 11.60 -17.50
N ARG A 106 -2.80 11.47 -18.82
CA ARG A 106 -3.88 11.48 -19.82
C ARG A 106 -4.22 10.09 -20.30
N THR A 107 -3.23 9.19 -20.33
CA THR A 107 -3.35 7.82 -20.86
C THR A 107 -3.37 6.75 -19.76
N LEU A 108 -3.17 7.18 -18.51
CA LEU A 108 -3.25 6.33 -17.32
C LEU A 108 -4.24 6.95 -16.32
N GLU A 109 -4.95 6.10 -15.59
CA GLU A 109 -5.88 6.50 -14.54
C GLU A 109 -5.49 5.87 -13.21
N VAL A 110 -5.48 6.69 -12.15
CA VAL A 110 -5.17 6.23 -10.79
C VAL A 110 -6.43 5.69 -10.14
N GLN A 111 -6.33 4.47 -9.62
CA GLN A 111 -7.44 3.71 -9.04
C GLN A 111 -7.07 3.15 -7.66
N ARG A 112 -8.10 2.70 -6.94
CA ARG A 112 -8.01 2.19 -5.56
C ARG A 112 -8.61 0.81 -5.40
N ALA A 113 -7.83 -0.09 -4.79
CA ALA A 113 -8.29 -1.42 -4.45
C ALA A 113 -8.04 -1.75 -2.98
N ILE A 114 -8.95 -2.54 -2.43
CA ILE A 114 -8.86 -3.12 -1.09
C ILE A 114 -9.01 -4.63 -1.21
N ALA A 115 -8.10 -5.37 -0.59
CA ALA A 115 -8.26 -6.77 -0.29
C ALA A 115 -8.80 -6.90 1.13
N THR A 116 -9.96 -7.55 1.27
CA THR A 116 -10.57 -7.83 2.58
C THR A 116 -9.74 -8.84 3.37
N PRO A 117 -9.90 -8.91 4.70
CA PRO A 117 -9.00 -9.66 5.56
C PRO A 117 -8.91 -11.13 5.18
N GLY A 118 -7.69 -11.60 4.92
CA GLY A 118 -7.36 -13.02 4.92
C GLY A 118 -7.13 -13.53 6.34
N LEU A 119 -6.30 -14.56 6.48
CA LEU A 119 -6.02 -15.23 7.75
C LEU A 119 -5.53 -14.30 8.88
N ILE A 120 -4.91 -13.16 8.54
CA ILE A 120 -4.30 -12.21 9.48
C ILE A 120 -5.22 -11.06 9.91
N GLY A 121 -6.49 -11.07 9.49
CA GLY A 121 -7.52 -10.21 10.08
C GLY A 121 -7.42 -8.70 9.80
N ILE A 122 -6.61 -8.29 8.81
CA ILE A 122 -6.49 -6.88 8.40
C ILE A 122 -6.82 -6.70 6.92
N ASP A 123 -7.56 -5.64 6.62
CA ASP A 123 -7.69 -5.14 5.25
C ASP A 123 -6.31 -4.74 4.72
N HIS A 124 -6.14 -4.89 3.41
CA HIS A 124 -4.99 -4.34 2.71
C HIS A 124 -5.43 -3.41 1.60
N SER A 125 -4.86 -2.21 1.55
CA SER A 125 -5.19 -1.18 0.55
C SER A 125 -4.00 -0.93 -0.36
N THR A 126 -4.28 -0.62 -1.63
CA THR A 126 -3.24 -0.25 -2.61
C THR A 126 -3.74 0.79 -3.60
N ALA A 127 -2.80 1.58 -4.15
CA ALA A 127 -3.02 2.31 -5.39
C ALA A 127 -2.69 1.39 -6.57
N LEU A 128 -3.25 1.69 -7.73
CA LEU A 128 -2.96 0.99 -8.98
C LEU A 128 -3.21 1.92 -10.18
N LEU A 129 -2.66 1.56 -11.33
CA LEU A 129 -2.84 2.28 -12.59
C LEU A 129 -3.63 1.43 -13.60
N THR A 130 -4.59 2.04 -14.28
CA THR A 130 -5.38 1.45 -15.37
C THR A 130 -5.31 2.33 -16.62
N LEU A 131 -5.92 1.89 -17.72
CA LEU A 131 -6.37 2.80 -18.76
C LEU A 131 -7.54 3.67 -18.25
N PRO A 132 -7.77 4.86 -18.84
CA PRO A 132 -8.96 5.66 -18.57
C PRO A 132 -10.25 4.87 -18.77
N GLY A 133 -11.14 4.91 -17.77
CA GLY A 133 -12.40 4.14 -17.76
C GLY A 133 -12.23 2.63 -17.58
N GLY A 134 -11.01 2.14 -17.37
CA GLY A 134 -10.72 0.74 -17.08
C GLY A 134 -11.12 0.35 -15.65
N THR A 135 -11.24 -0.95 -15.42
CA THR A 135 -11.49 -1.50 -14.08
C THR A 135 -10.19 -1.84 -13.36
N ILE A 136 -10.22 -1.96 -12.03
CA ILE A 136 -9.04 -2.37 -11.26
C ILE A 136 -8.44 -3.70 -11.73
N TYR A 137 -9.27 -4.61 -12.26
CA TYR A 137 -8.87 -5.94 -12.70
C TYR A 137 -8.04 -5.91 -13.98
N GLN A 138 -8.08 -4.80 -14.71
CA GLN A 138 -7.29 -4.56 -15.92
C GLN A 138 -6.03 -3.72 -15.62
N GLY A 139 -5.77 -3.38 -14.37
CA GLY A 139 -4.68 -2.51 -13.97
C GLY A 139 -3.42 -3.22 -13.48
N ILE A 140 -2.46 -2.40 -13.05
CA ILE A 140 -1.24 -2.81 -12.34
C ILE A 140 -1.25 -2.25 -10.93
N VAL A 141 -1.22 -3.14 -9.94
CA VAL A 141 -1.08 -2.84 -8.52
C VAL A 141 0.28 -2.21 -8.25
N LEU A 142 0.30 -1.16 -7.43
CA LEU A 142 1.50 -0.49 -6.94
C LEU A 142 1.48 -0.49 -5.41
N ASP A 143 2.13 -1.49 -4.81
CA ASP A 143 2.05 -1.76 -3.37
C ASP A 143 3.41 -1.60 -2.68
N PRO A 144 3.67 -0.44 -2.06
CA PRO A 144 4.90 -0.20 -1.31
C PRO A 144 4.86 -0.74 0.12
N TRP A 145 3.70 -1.15 0.65
CA TRP A 145 3.57 -1.57 2.05
C TRP A 145 4.05 -3.01 2.27
N ARG A 146 3.67 -3.95 1.38
CA ARG A 146 3.81 -5.40 1.66
C ARG A 146 5.26 -5.87 1.84
N LEU A 147 6.23 -5.13 1.29
CA LEU A 147 7.67 -5.40 1.40
C LEU A 147 8.42 -4.32 2.20
N GLY A 148 7.72 -3.53 3.02
CA GLY A 148 8.32 -2.55 3.92
C GLY A 148 9.00 -1.40 3.18
N GLY A 149 8.33 -0.79 2.20
CA GLY A 149 8.85 0.34 1.44
C GLY A 149 9.59 -0.03 0.15
N ARG A 150 9.83 -1.32 -0.10
CA ARG A 150 10.19 -1.80 -1.45
C ARG A 150 8.91 -1.96 -2.27
N LEU A 151 8.85 -1.28 -3.41
CA LEU A 151 7.68 -1.36 -4.28
C LEU A 151 7.50 -2.78 -4.81
N PHE A 152 6.35 -3.37 -4.53
CA PHE A 152 5.81 -4.51 -5.27
C PHE A 152 4.86 -3.99 -6.36
N TRP A 153 4.90 -4.62 -7.53
CA TRP A 153 3.89 -4.40 -8.56
C TRP A 153 3.55 -5.69 -9.29
N SER A 154 2.34 -5.76 -9.83
CA SER A 154 1.84 -6.89 -10.62
C SER A 154 0.58 -6.46 -11.37
N PRO A 155 0.24 -7.06 -12.54
CA PRO A 155 -1.13 -7.05 -13.02
C PRO A 155 -2.08 -7.49 -11.88
N THR A 156 -3.19 -6.79 -11.70
CA THR A 156 -4.09 -7.00 -10.55
C THR A 156 -4.56 -8.46 -10.45
N VAL A 157 -4.92 -9.07 -11.58
CA VAL A 157 -5.39 -10.47 -11.64
C VAL A 157 -4.29 -11.51 -11.45
N ALA A 158 -3.01 -11.12 -11.58
CA ALA A 158 -1.88 -12.01 -11.36
C ALA A 158 -1.40 -12.02 -9.91
N ASP A 159 -1.85 -11.07 -9.08
CA ASP A 159 -1.49 -11.01 -7.66
C ASP A 159 -2.33 -12.01 -6.84
N THR A 160 -1.86 -13.25 -6.76
CA THR A 160 -2.59 -14.33 -6.06
C THR A 160 -2.55 -14.21 -4.53
N ARG A 161 -1.75 -13.28 -3.98
CA ARG A 161 -1.66 -13.08 -2.53
C ARG A 161 -2.88 -12.34 -1.98
N TYR A 162 -3.51 -11.50 -2.79
CA TYR A 162 -4.58 -10.61 -2.38
C TYR A 162 -5.74 -10.65 -3.37
N HIS A 163 -6.95 -10.88 -2.87
CA HIS A 163 -8.16 -10.77 -3.68
C HIS A 163 -8.62 -9.31 -3.72
N TRP A 164 -8.10 -8.56 -4.68
CA TRP A 164 -8.36 -7.14 -4.84
C TRP A 164 -9.79 -6.86 -5.27
N ARG A 165 -10.44 -5.92 -4.57
CA ARG A 165 -11.79 -5.42 -4.89
C ARG A 165 -11.78 -3.90 -4.99
N PRO A 166 -12.68 -3.28 -5.79
CA PRO A 166 -12.78 -1.83 -5.86
C PRO A 166 -13.03 -1.24 -4.48
N GLN A 167 -12.29 -0.19 -4.11
CA GLN A 167 -12.42 0.44 -2.79
C GLN A 167 -13.87 0.87 -2.47
N ALA A 168 -14.55 1.44 -3.46
CA ALA A 168 -15.93 1.91 -3.30
C ALA A 168 -16.89 0.76 -2.94
N GLU A 169 -16.73 -0.42 -3.54
CA GLU A 169 -17.55 -1.59 -3.24
C GLU A 169 -17.31 -2.08 -1.80
N VAL A 170 -16.05 -2.19 -1.39
CA VAL A 170 -15.69 -2.63 -0.03
C VAL A 170 -16.21 -1.65 1.02
N HIS A 171 -16.06 -0.35 0.79
CA HIS A 171 -16.59 0.67 1.71
C HIS A 171 -18.13 0.64 1.78
N ALA A 172 -18.81 0.46 0.65
CA ALA A 172 -20.27 0.36 0.63
C ALA A 172 -20.77 -0.88 1.39
N GLU A 173 -20.10 -2.01 1.25
CA GLU A 173 -20.38 -3.24 2.00
C GLU A 173 -20.20 -3.03 3.51
N LYS A 174 -19.03 -2.55 3.94
CA LYS A 174 -18.76 -2.28 5.35
C LYS A 174 -19.75 -1.31 5.98
N ARG A 175 -20.20 -0.30 5.22
CA ARG A 175 -21.25 0.63 5.66
C ARG A 175 -22.57 -0.11 5.90
N ARG A 176 -23.01 -0.94 4.95
CA ARG A 176 -24.26 -1.73 5.09
C ARG A 176 -24.20 -2.62 6.33
N GLU A 177 -23.06 -3.27 6.56
CA GLU A 177 -22.88 -4.11 7.74
C GLU A 177 -22.90 -3.30 9.04
N ALA A 178 -22.24 -2.15 9.08
CA ALA A 178 -22.24 -1.28 10.26
C ALA A 178 -23.65 -0.76 10.60
N VAL A 179 -24.45 -0.41 9.58
CA VAL A 179 -25.87 -0.06 9.75
C VAL A 179 -26.66 -1.25 10.28
N ALA A 180 -26.47 -2.45 9.72
CA ALA A 180 -27.13 -3.67 10.20
C ALA A 180 -26.76 -4.03 11.65
N ARG A 181 -25.55 -3.66 12.10
CA ARG A 181 -25.10 -3.80 13.50
C ARG A 181 -25.53 -2.64 14.42
N GLY A 182 -26.14 -1.60 13.89
CA GLY A 182 -26.55 -0.40 14.65
C GLY A 182 -25.40 0.51 15.07
N GLU A 183 -24.22 0.36 14.46
CA GLU A 183 -23.03 1.18 14.74
C GLU A 183 -23.10 2.56 14.07
N ILE A 184 -23.86 2.65 12.98
CA ILE A 184 -24.07 3.86 12.19
C ILE A 184 -25.58 4.01 11.95
N ALA A 185 -26.11 5.23 12.09
CA ALA A 185 -27.51 5.53 11.78
C ALA A 185 -27.80 5.32 10.28
N ASP A 186 -28.98 4.79 9.97
CA ASP A 186 -29.45 4.66 8.59
C ASP A 186 -29.87 6.03 8.05
N GLY A 187 -28.90 6.76 7.49
CA GLY A 187 -29.08 7.93 6.61
C GLY A 187 -29.67 9.20 7.24
N GLY A 188 -28.86 10.26 7.25
CA GLY A 188 -29.28 11.66 7.14
C GLY A 188 -28.55 12.29 5.98
#